data_AF-A0A1A8DFF6-F1
#
_entry.id   AF-A0A1A8DFF6-F1
#
_cell.length_a   1.000
_cell.length_b   1.000
_cell.length_c   1.000
_cell.angle_alpha   90.00
_cell.angle_beta   90.00
_cell.angle_gamma   90.00
#
_symmetry.space_group_name_H-M   'P 1'
#
loop_
_entity.id
_entity.type
_entity.pdbx_description
1 polymer ?
#
loop_
_entity_poly.entity_id
_entity_poly.type
_entity_poly.pdbx_seq_one_letter_code
_entity_poly.pdbx_strand_id
1 'polypeptide(L)' 'VQPRLVEQTSVHEVLKYFGKNYKVPLDVCRLIHVRVALRRSLTMEQLNVDKRLWDFQKNLISNVDKVL' A
#
# COMPACT_ATOMS: atom_id res chain seq x y z
N VAL A 1 -10.74 3.48 11.55
CA VAL A 1 -9.56 2.58 11.69
C VAL A 1 -8.65 3.18 12.76
N GLN A 2 -8.21 2.40 13.76
CA GLN A 2 -7.41 2.90 14.88
C GLN A 2 -6.01 2.25 14.86
N PRO A 3 -4.99 2.90 14.29
CA PRO A 3 -3.67 2.30 14.08
C PRO A 3 -3.00 1.78 15.36
N ARG A 4 -3.31 2.39 16.52
CA ARG A 4 -2.78 1.99 17.83
C ARG A 4 -3.24 0.60 18.30
N LEU A 5 -4.22 0.00 17.62
CA LEU A 5 -4.67 -1.37 17.91
C LEU A 5 -3.85 -2.43 17.16
N VAL A 6 -2.89 -2.03 16.33
CA VAL A 6 -2.02 -2.95 15.60
C VAL A 6 -0.71 -3.10 16.36
N GLU A 7 -0.38 -4.34 16.75
CA GLU A 7 0.85 -4.66 17.48
C GLU A 7 1.97 -5.04 16.50
N GLN A 8 1.63 -5.82 15.48
CA GLN A 8 2.61 -6.34 14.53
C GLN A 8 2.03 -6.42 13.12
N THR A 9 2.82 -5.98 12.14
CA THR A 9 2.49 -6.04 10.71
C THR A 9 3.62 -6.70 9.92
N SER A 10 3.25 -7.32 8.80
CA SER A 10 4.13 -7.63 7.68
C SER A 10 3.81 -6.68 6.51
N VAL A 11 4.57 -6.77 5.43
CA VAL A 11 4.34 -5.96 4.21
C VAL A 11 2.95 -6.20 3.61
N HIS A 12 2.39 -7.41 3.77
CA HIS A 12 1.14 -7.80 3.12
C HIS A 12 -0.01 -8.07 4.07
N GLU A 13 0.28 -8.25 5.36
CA GLU A 13 -0.73 -8.68 6.33
C GLU A 13 -0.47 -8.10 7.72
N VAL A 14 -1.53 -7.89 8.48
CA VAL A 14 -1.43 -7.58 9.90
C VAL A 14 -1.31 -8.90 10.67
N LEU A 15 -0.17 -9.12 11.34
CA LEU A 15 0.15 -10.37 12.02
C LEU A 15 -0.48 -10.44 13.42
N LYS A 16 -0.51 -9.31 14.13
CA LYS A 16 -1.04 -9.24 15.50
C LYS A 16 -1.73 -7.90 15.74
N TYR A 17 -2.97 -7.95 16.22
CA TYR A 17 -3.82 -6.78 16.44
C TYR A 17 -4.85 -7.05 17.54
N PHE A 18 -5.37 -5.97 18.10
CA PHE A 18 -6.42 -5.98 19.11
C PHE A 18 -7.74 -5.45 18.51
N GLY A 19 -8.86 -6.04 18.92
CA GLY A 19 -10.19 -5.61 18.45
C GLY A 19 -10.59 -6.20 17.08
N LYS A 20 -11.52 -5.51 16.39
CA LYS A 20 -12.13 -6.02 15.16
C LYS A 20 -11.27 -5.72 13.93
N ASN A 21 -11.11 -6.73 13.08
CA ASN A 21 -10.52 -6.60 11.74
C ASN A 21 -11.64 -6.63 10.69
N TYR A 22 -11.47 -5.83 9.64
CA TYR A 22 -12.35 -5.79 8.48
C TYR A 22 -11.51 -6.00 7.22
N LYS A 23 -11.80 -7.08 6.49
CA LYS A 23 -11.21 -7.30 5.17
C LYS A 23 -11.96 -6.45 4.16
N VAL A 24 -11.29 -5.44 3.61
CA VAL A 24 -11.86 -4.59 2.57
C VAL A 24 -11.66 -5.27 1.21
N PRO A 25 -12.72 -5.47 0.41
CA PRO A 25 -12.62 -5.99 -0.94
C PRO A 25 -11.68 -5.16 -1.84
N LEU A 26 -11.01 -5.78 -2.81
CA LEU A 26 -10.02 -5.12 -3.68
C LEU A 26 -10.63 -4.12 -4.67
N ASP A 27 -11.90 -4.28 -5.01
CA ASP A 27 -12.67 -3.31 -5.80
C ASP A 27 -12.96 -2.03 -5.01
N VAL A 28 -12.89 -2.09 -3.68
CA VAL A 28 -13.06 -0.95 -2.77
C VAL A 28 -11.70 -0.40 -2.30
N CYS A 29 -10.72 -1.26 -2.02
CA CYS A 29 -9.38 -0.84 -1.59
C CYS A 29 -8.36 -0.85 -2.74
N ARG A 30 -7.71 0.29 -2.97
CA ARG A 30 -6.56 0.38 -3.88
C ARG A 30 -5.28 0.07 -3.11
N LEU A 31 -4.68 -1.08 -3.40
CA LEU A 31 -3.43 -1.50 -2.78
C LEU A 31 -2.28 -1.21 -3.74
N ILE A 32 -1.41 -0.26 -3.37
CA ILE A 32 -0.24 0.12 -4.16
C ILE A 32 0.99 -0.49 -3.50
N HIS A 33 1.65 -1.39 -4.23
CA HIS A 33 2.88 -2.02 -3.79
C HIS A 33 3.99 -1.66 -4.77
N VAL A 34 4.89 -0.77 -4.35
CA VAL A 34 6.06 -0.37 -5.16
C VAL A 34 7.13 -1.44 -4.99
N ARG A 35 7.40 -2.18 -6.06
CA ARG A 35 8.45 -3.21 -6.08
C ARG A 35 9.08 -3.30 -7.47
N VAL A 36 10.28 -3.88 -7.53
CA VAL A 36 10.90 -4.28 -8.80
C VAL A 36 10.02 -5.28 -9.56
N ALA A 37 10.17 -5.31 -10.89
CA ALA A 37 9.43 -6.21 -11.76
C ALA A 37 9.48 -7.67 -11.26
N LEU A 38 8.31 -8.20 -10.88
CA LEU A 38 8.16 -9.59 -10.40
C LEU A 38 8.36 -10.63 -11.50
N ARG A 39 7.97 -10.26 -12.73
CA ARG A 39 8.15 -11.11 -13.90
C ARG A 39 9.58 -10.92 -14.38
N ARG A 40 10.37 -12.00 -14.35
CA ARG A 40 11.76 -12.01 -14.85
C ARG A 40 11.90 -11.51 -16.29
N SER A 41 10.83 -11.60 -17.08
CA SER A 41 10.79 -11.15 -18.47
C SER A 41 10.49 -9.65 -18.65
N LEU A 42 10.15 -8.93 -17.58
CA LEU A 42 9.82 -7.51 -17.64
C LEU A 42 10.93 -6.69 -17.00
N THR A 43 11.38 -5.66 -17.69
CA THR A 43 12.24 -4.61 -17.14
C THR A 43 11.38 -3.49 -16.52
N MET A 44 11.99 -2.61 -15.72
CA MET A 44 11.24 -1.50 -15.07
C MET A 44 10.65 -0.54 -16.11
N GLU A 45 11.33 -0.33 -17.23
CA GLU A 45 10.90 0.56 -18.31
C GLU A 45 9.68 0.02 -19.06
N GLN A 46 9.42 -1.29 -18.95
CA GLN A 46 8.26 -1.96 -19.54
C GLN A 46 7.04 -1.93 -18.62
N LEU A 47 7.16 -1.43 -17.39
CA LEU A 47 6.05 -1.30 -16.45
C LEU A 47 5.35 0.05 -16.65
N ASN A 48 4.02 0.01 -16.60
CA ASN A 48 3.22 1.25 -16.60
C ASN A 48 3.31 1.91 -15.23
N VAL A 49 3.68 3.19 -15.21
CA VAL A 49 3.66 4.01 -14.00
C VAL A 49 2.22 4.45 -13.71
N ASP A 50 1.64 3.98 -12.62
CA ASP A 50 0.35 4.47 -12.13
C ASP A 50 0.56 5.76 -11.31
N LYS A 51 0.05 6.88 -11.81
CA LYS A 51 0.14 8.20 -11.17
C LYS A 51 -1.06 8.54 -10.30
N ARG A 52 -2.07 7.68 -10.20
CA ARG A 52 -3.32 7.96 -9.45
C ARG A 52 -3.10 8.22 -7.97
N LEU A 53 -1.98 7.76 -7.40
CA LEU A 53 -1.63 8.10 -6.02
C LEU A 53 -1.42 9.60 -5.84
N TRP A 54 -0.93 10.30 -6.86
CA TRP A 54 -0.73 11.75 -6.83
C TRP A 54 -2.03 12.56 -6.80
N ASP A 55 -3.15 11.99 -7.24
CA ASP A 55 -4.47 12.63 -7.11
C ASP A 55 -4.81 12.91 -5.62
N PHE A 56 -4.21 12.16 -4.70
CA PHE A 56 -4.40 12.28 -3.27
C PHE A 56 -3.26 13.03 -2.57
N GLN A 57 -2.33 13.66 -3.30
CA GLN A 57 -1.13 14.30 -2.71
C GLN A 57 -1.47 15.26 -1.56
N LYS A 58 -2.54 16.05 -1.69
CA LYS A 58 -2.99 16.98 -0.63
C LYS A 58 -3.48 16.28 0.64
N ASN A 59 -3.95 15.04 0.52
CA ASN A 59 -4.48 14.24 1.61
C ASN A 59 -3.49 13.17 2.10
N LEU A 60 -2.39 12.97 1.36
CA LEU A 60 -1.33 12.04 1.71
C LEU A 60 -0.60 12.57 2.95
N ILE A 61 -0.34 11.67 3.89
CA ILE A 61 0.35 12.00 5.13
C ILE A 61 1.79 12.37 4.75
N SER A 62 2.31 13.48 5.26
CA SER A 62 3.65 14.03 4.90
C SER A 62 4.81 13.02 4.94
N ASN A 63 4.71 11.94 5.71
CA ASN A 63 5.75 10.91 5.76
C ASN A 63 5.66 9.88 4.61
N VAL A 64 4.51 9.74 3.95
CA VAL A 64 4.34 8.86 2.78
C VAL A 64 5.03 9.49 1.57
N ASP A 65 4.97 10.81 1.42
CA ASP A 65 5.68 11.56 0.36
C ASP A 65 7.20 11.42 0.43
N LYS A 66 7.78 11.04 1.57
CA LYS A 66 9.24 10.87 1.73
C LYS A 66 9.75 9.48 1.31
N VAL A 67 8.85 8.51 1.22
CA VAL A 67 9.18 7.09 0.97
C VAL A 67 8.97 6.73 -0.51
N LEU A 68 8.15 7.52 -1.22
CA LEU A 68 7.94 7.45 -2.67
C LEU A 68 9.01 8.25 -3.42
#